data_AF-A0A7Z9S377-F1
#
_entry.id   AF-A0A7Z9S377-F1
#
_cell.length_a   1.000
_cell.length_b   1.000
_cell.length_c   1.000
_cell.angle_alpha   90.00
_cell.angle_beta   90.00
_cell.angle_gamma   90.00
#
_symmetry.space_group_name_H-M   'P 1'
#
loop_
_entity.id
_entity.type
_entity.pdbx_description
1 polymer ?
#
loop_
_entity_poly.entity_id
_entity_poly.type
_entity_poly.pdbx_seq_one_letter_code
_entity_poly.pdbx_strand_id
1 'polypeptide(L)' 'SQRVRAALKRLDEDEFGICSQCGEDIPAGRIATDITVARCITCSR' A
#
# COMPACT_ATOMS: atom_id res chain seq x y z
N SER A 1 -9.50 4.79 12.57
CA SER A 1 -9.04 3.47 12.07
C SER A 1 -7.53 3.44 11.98
N GLN A 2 -6.85 2.41 12.50
CA GLN A 2 -5.37 2.33 12.46
C GLN A 2 -4.81 2.20 11.03
N ARG A 3 -5.53 1.51 10.13
CA ARG A 3 -5.14 1.34 8.72
C ARG A 3 -5.08 2.65 7.92
N VAL A 4 -6.05 3.55 8.14
CA VAL A 4 -6.10 4.86 7.48
C VAL A 4 -4.91 5.73 7.89
N ARG A 5 -4.53 5.72 9.17
CA ARG A 5 -3.35 6.47 9.65
C ARG A 5 -2.04 5.95 9.05
N ALA A 6 -1.91 4.63 8.90
CA ALA A 6 -0.74 4.02 8.26
C ALA A 6 -0.67 4.37 6.76
N ALA A 7 -1.81 4.43 6.07
CA ALA A 7 -1.86 4.84 4.66
C ALA A 7 -1.47 6.31 4.47
N LEU A 8 -1.95 7.21 5.34
CA LEU A 8 -1.58 8.64 5.32
C LEU A 8 -0.08 8.83 5.55
N LYS A 9 0.50 8.15 6.54
CA LYS A 9 1.94 8.22 6.81
C LYS A 9 2.78 7.85 5.58
N ARG A 10 2.35 6.83 4.84
CA ARG A 10 3.06 6.38 3.64
C ARG A 10 2.92 7.31 2.44
N LEU A 11 1.81 8.07 2.36
CA LEU A 11 1.69 9.17 1.40
C LEU A 11 2.69 10.27 1.73
N ASP A 12 2.85 10.61 3.01
CA ASP A 12 3.82 11.63 3.46
C ASP A 12 5.28 11.16 3.25
N GLU A 13 5.54 9.85 3.32
CA GLU A 13 6.86 9.25 3.10
C GLU A 13 7.17 8.95 1.62
N ASP A 14 6.27 9.30 0.68
CA ASP A 14 6.39 9.01 -0.76
C ASP A 14 6.48 7.49 -1.07
N GLU A 15 6.04 6.65 -0.14
CA GLU A 15 5.99 5.18 -0.23
C GLU A 15 4.58 4.67 -0.59
N PHE A 16 3.69 5.59 -0.99
CA PHE A 16 2.36 5.21 -1.44
C PHE A 16 2.45 4.41 -2.74
N GLY A 17 1.76 3.26 -2.77
CA GLY A 17 1.83 2.36 -3.91
C GLY A 17 3.06 1.44 -3.92
N ILE A 18 3.94 1.46 -2.92
CA ILE A 18 5.08 0.52 -2.81
C ILE A 18 4.75 -0.62 -1.82
N CYS A 19 5.11 -1.87 -2.11
CA CYS A 19 4.89 -2.97 -1.19
C CYS A 19 5.82 -2.86 0.02
N SER A 20 5.26 -2.82 1.23
CA SER A 20 6.06 -2.74 2.47
C SER A 20 6.85 -4.01 2.81
N GLN A 21 6.82 -5.03 1.95
CA GLN A 21 7.49 -6.32 2.17
C GLN A 21 8.56 -6.59 1.13
N CYS A 22 8.26 -6.43 -0.16
CA CYS A 22 9.24 -6.66 -1.23
C CYS A 22 9.80 -5.38 -1.86
N GLY A 23 9.22 -4.21 -1.56
CA GLY A 23 9.62 -2.93 -2.16
C GLY A 23 9.17 -2.72 -3.61
N GLU A 24 8.40 -3.65 -4.18
CA GLU A 24 7.86 -3.52 -5.54
C GLU A 24 6.55 -2.74 -5.59
N ASP A 25 6.18 -2.23 -6.76
CA ASP A 25 4.93 -1.52 -6.96
C ASP A 25 3.69 -2.40 -6.67
N ILE A 26 2.72 -1.79 -5.99
CA ILE A 26 1.39 -2.35 -5.80
C ILE A 26 0.57 -2.07 -7.06
N PRO A 27 -0.04 -3.10 -7.67
CA PRO A 27 -0.84 -2.91 -8.89
C PRO A 27 -1.94 -1.85 -8.70
N ALA A 28 -2.04 -0.92 -9.65
CA ALA A 28 -2.98 0.21 -9.59
C ALA A 28 -4.44 -0.24 -9.39
N GLY A 29 -4.87 -1.33 -10.03
CA GLY A 29 -6.21 -1.88 -9.84
C GLY A 29 -6.51 -2.30 -8.39
N ARG A 30 -5.48 -2.67 -7.63
CA ARG A 30 -5.61 -3.00 -6.21
C ARG A 30 -5.74 -1.77 -5.34
N ILE A 31 -4.93 -0.74 -5.61
CA ILE A 31 -5.00 0.56 -4.93
C ILE A 31 -6.37 1.21 -5.19
N ALA A 32 -6.88 1.13 -6.43
CA ALA A 32 -8.20 1.63 -6.80
C ALA A 32 -9.34 0.94 -6.05
N THR A 33 -9.13 -0.31 -5.60
CA THR A 33 -10.10 -1.06 -4.79
C THR A 33 -10.00 -0.69 -3.32
N ASP A 34 -8.78 -0.59 -2.79
CA ASP A 34 -8.51 -0.21 -1.40
C ASP A 34 -7.20 0.56 -1.31
N ILE A 35 -7.29 1.86 -1.05
CA ILE A 35 -6.13 2.78 -0.92
C ILE A 35 -5.33 2.56 0.36
N THR A 36 -5.79 1.70 1.27
CA THR A 36 -5.10 1.39 2.53
C THR A 36 -4.21 0.14 2.44
N VAL A 37 -4.15 -0.50 1.27
CA VAL A 37 -3.31 -1.69 1.05
C VAL A 37 -1.84 -1.35 1.17
N ALA A 38 -1.15 -2.10 2.03
CA ALA A 38 0.27 -1.92 2.27
C ALA A 38 1.17 -2.90 1.50
N ARG A 39 0.59 -3.94 0.90
CA ARG A 39 1.32 -5.08 0.30
C ARG A 39 0.82 -5.39 -1.11
N CYS A 40 1.71 -5.84 -1.99
CA CYS A 40 1.37 -6.32 -3.34
C CYS A 40 0.56 -7.62 -3.28
N ILE A 41 -0.06 -8.00 -4.40
CA ILE A 41 -0.92 -9.20 -4.46
C ILE A 41 -0.17 -10.47 -4.08
N THR A 42 1.10 -10.56 -4.47
CA THR A 42 1.99 -11.68 -4.18
C THR A 42 2.28 -11.82 -2.69
N CYS A 43 2.62 -10.73 -1.98
CA CYS A 43 2.96 -10.74 -0.55
C CYS A 43 1.75 -10.78 0.39
N SER A 44 0.54 -10.61 -0.14
CA SER A 44 -0.70 -10.61 0.62
C SER A 44 -1.54 -11.88 0.47
N ARG A 45 -1.14 -12.76 -0.45
CA ARG A 45 -1.58 -14.15 -0.49
C ARG A 45 -0.88 -14.90 0.62
#